data_AF-A0A1M5AMS5-F1
#
_entry.id   AF-A0A1M5AMS5-F1
#
_cell.length_a   1.000
_cell.length_b   1.000
_cell.length_c   1.000
_cell.angle_alpha   90.00
_cell.angle_beta   90.00
_cell.angle_gamma   90.00
#
_symmetry.space_group_name_H-M   'P 1'
#
loop_
_entity.id
_entity.type
_entity.pdbx_description
1 polymer ?
#
loop_
_entity_poly.entity_id
_entity_poly.type
_entity_poly.pdbx_seq_one_letter_code
_entity_poly.pdbx_strand_id
1 'polypeptide(L)'
;MRKVEYIITIKGTTNESVKIFPNAVIDLLNPKQDKITHRRFYNEEGNVKVDIDLTDHGHSKAHPIVPHAHDWGMAKDKGNSGH
;
A
#
# COMPACT_ATOMS: atom_id res chain seq x y z
N MET A 1 15.82 -14.75 2.32
CA MET A 1 15.54 -13.31 2.58
C MET A 1 14.98 -12.73 1.28
N ARG A 2 13.87 -11.96 1.30
CA ARG A 2 13.37 -11.30 0.08
C ARG A 2 14.34 -10.19 -0.30
N LYS A 3 14.82 -10.17 -1.55
CA LYS A 3 15.68 -9.10 -2.05
C LYS A 3 14.77 -7.93 -2.42
N VAL A 4 14.85 -6.84 -1.66
CA VAL A 4 14.21 -5.57 -2.04
C VAL A 4 15.24 -4.81 -2.85
N GLU A 5 14.94 -4.53 -4.11
CA GLU A 5 15.87 -3.82 -4.99
C GLU A 5 15.73 -2.30 -4.85
N TYR A 6 14.51 -1.81 -4.61
CA TYR A 6 14.19 -0.39 -4.59
C TYR A 6 13.18 -0.07 -3.49
N ILE A 7 13.42 1.04 -2.79
CA ILE A 7 12.41 1.73 -1.97
C ILE A 7 12.14 3.06 -2.66
N ILE A 8 10.90 3.26 -3.11
CA ILE A 8 10.48 4.44 -3.84
C ILE A 8 9.46 5.18 -2.98
N THR A 9 9.65 6.47 -2.76
CA THR A 9 8.65 7.31 -2.08
C THR A 9 7.91 8.13 -3.13
N ILE A 10 6.59 7.96 -3.20
CA ILE A 10 5.71 8.77 -4.03
C ILE A 10 4.91 9.72 -3.14
N LYS A 11 4.68 10.94 -3.63
CA LYS A 11 3.86 11.93 -2.92
C LYS A 11 2.45 11.88 -3.47
N GLY A 12 1.47 11.68 -2.61
CA GLY A 12 0.07 11.60 -3.02
C GLY A 12 -0.87 11.22 -1.88
N THR A 13 -2.15 11.15 -2.19
CA THR A 13 -3.21 10.73 -1.26
C THR A 13 -3.80 9.36 -1.61
N THR A 14 -3.53 8.85 -2.82
CA THR A 14 -4.00 7.54 -3.31
C THR A 14 -2.82 6.73 -3.84
N ASN A 15 -2.91 5.41 -3.70
CA ASN A 15 -1.87 4.49 -4.12
C ASN A 15 -2.16 4.02 -5.55
N GLU A 16 -1.74 4.79 -6.55
CA GLU A 16 -1.89 4.38 -7.95
C GLU A 16 -1.04 3.12 -8.20
N SER A 17 -1.64 2.12 -8.82
CA SER A 17 -0.95 0.89 -9.19
C SER A 17 0.07 1.19 -10.29
N VAL A 18 1.28 1.61 -9.90
CA VAL A 18 2.38 1.76 -10.86
C VAL A 18 2.89 0.36 -11.20
N LYS A 19 2.31 -0.22 -12.25
CA LYS A 19 2.28 -1.66 -12.55
C LYS A 19 3.61 -2.26 -13.06
N ILE A 20 4.78 -1.79 -12.63
CA ILE A 20 6.01 -2.15 -13.36
C ILE A 20 7.31 -2.23 -12.54
N PHE A 21 7.25 -2.20 -11.19
CA PHE A 21 8.46 -2.28 -10.36
C PHE A 21 8.63 -3.65 -9.68
N PRO A 22 9.44 -4.57 -10.24
CA PRO A 22 9.71 -5.86 -9.62
C PRO A 22 10.48 -5.71 -8.31
N ASN A 23 10.14 -6.52 -7.30
CA ASN A 23 10.80 -6.54 -5.99
C ASN A 23 10.94 -5.17 -5.31
N ALA A 24 9.99 -4.27 -5.57
CA ALA A 24 10.00 -2.93 -5.04
C ALA A 24 9.11 -2.77 -3.81
N VAL A 25 9.44 -1.75 -3.03
CA VAL A 25 8.59 -1.21 -1.97
C VAL A 25 8.25 0.23 -2.35
N ILE A 26 6.96 0.56 -2.34
CA ILE A 26 6.48 1.92 -2.55
C ILE A 26 5.91 2.46 -1.25
N ASP A 27 6.45 3.58 -0.81
CA ASP A 27 5.93 4.38 0.31
C ASP A 27 5.12 5.55 -0.23
N LEU A 28 3.87 5.68 0.22
CA LEU A 28 3.01 6.81 -0.10
C LEU A 28 3.14 7.87 0.99
N LEU A 29 3.81 8.97 0.68
CA LEU A 29 3.90 10.15 1.54
C LEU A 29 2.68 11.05 1.31
N ASN A 30 1.87 11.25 2.35
CA ASN A 30 0.82 12.26 2.33
C ASN A 30 1.44 13.65 2.44
N PRO A 31 1.34 14.52 1.41
CA PRO A 31 2.01 15.81 1.39
C PRO A 31 1.43 16.83 2.38
N LYS A 32 0.19 16.64 2.84
CA LYS A 32 -0.44 17.52 3.84
C LYS A 32 -0.05 17.17 5.26
N GLN A 33 0.15 15.88 5.53
CA GLN A 33 0.49 15.36 6.86
C GLN A 33 2.00 15.16 7.05
N ASP A 34 2.77 15.18 5.96
CA ASP A 34 4.20 14.86 5.91
C ASP A 34 4.53 13.50 6.56
N LYS A 35 3.69 12.50 6.27
CA LYS A 35 3.76 11.15 6.84
C LYS A 35 3.51 10.08 5.79
N ILE A 36 4.21 8.94 5.91
CA ILE A 36 3.91 7.77 5.10
C ILE A 36 2.60 7.17 5.61
N THR A 37 1.60 7.08 4.72
CA THR A 37 0.27 6.54 5.07
C THR A 37 0.08 5.12 4.56
N HIS A 38 0.76 4.74 3.48
CA HIS A 38 0.73 3.39 2.92
C HIS A 38 2.12 2.89 2.54
N ARG A 39 2.33 1.58 2.68
CA ARG A 39 3.48 0.87 2.14
C ARG A 39 3.03 -0.32 1.30
N ARG A 40 3.41 -0.34 0.02
CA ARG A 40 3.04 -1.39 -0.95
C ARG A 40 4.24 -2.24 -1.31
N PHE A 41 4.08 -3.56 -1.28
CA PHE A 41 5.10 -4.52 -1.66
C PHE A 41 4.76 -5.17 -2.99
N TYR A 42 5.74 -5.19 -3.89
CA TYR A 42 5.66 -5.84 -5.19
C TYR A 42 6.45 -7.16 -5.19
N ASN A 43 5.96 -8.13 -5.95
CA ASN A 43 6.66 -9.39 -6.17
C ASN A 43 7.66 -9.28 -7.33
N GLU A 44 8.33 -10.40 -7.65
CA GLU A 44 9.36 -10.47 -8.70
C GLU A 44 8.83 -10.14 -10.09
N GLU A 45 7.52 -10.37 -10.34
CA GLU A 45 6.87 -10.01 -11.60
C GLU A 45 6.34 -8.57 -11.63
N GLY A 46 6.56 -7.77 -10.56
CA GLY A 46 6.05 -6.40 -10.46
C GLY A 46 4.55 -6.30 -10.18
N ASN A 47 3.94 -7.38 -9.69
CA ASN A 47 2.56 -7.38 -9.20
C ASN A 47 2.51 -6.99 -7.72
N VAL A 48 1.46 -6.27 -7.34
CA VAL A 48 1.19 -5.95 -5.94
C VAL A 48 0.92 -7.24 -5.17
N LYS A 49 1.55 -7.37 -4.01
CA LYS A 49 1.41 -8.53 -3.13
C LYS A 49 0.70 -8.16 -1.83
N VAL A 50 1.14 -7.08 -1.21
CA VAL A 50 0.65 -6.63 0.10
C VAL A 50 0.61 -5.12 0.11
N ASP A 51 -0.48 -4.57 0.63
CA ASP A 51 -0.57 -3.18 1.09
C ASP A 51 -0.53 -3.16 2.62
N ILE A 52 0.21 -2.21 3.19
CA ILE A 52 0.20 -1.93 4.62
C ILE A 52 -0.32 -0.52 4.82
N ASP A 53 -1.43 -0.42 5.53
CA ASP A 53 -2.03 0.84 5.95
C ASP A 53 -1.35 1.24 7.26
N LEU A 54 -0.59 2.34 7.24
CA LEU A 54 0.16 2.84 8.40
C LEU A 54 -0.66 3.84 9.24
N THR A 55 -1.76 4.33 8.66
CA THR A 55 -2.68 5.28 9.29
C THR A 55 -4.11 4.80 9.13
N ASP A 56 -5.02 5.38 9.89
CA ASP A 56 -6.46 5.09 9.79
C ASP A 56 -7.12 5.77 8.58
N HIS A 57 -6.36 6.58 7.83
CA HIS A 57 -6.83 7.39 6.69
C HIS A 57 -7.99 8.33 7.04
N GLY A 58 -8.13 8.72 8.30
CA GLY A 58 -9.30 9.48 8.79
C GLY A 58 -10.58 8.64 8.94
N HIS A 59 -10.48 7.32 8.79
CA HIS A 59 -11.56 6.34 8.85
C HIS A 59 -11.37 5.35 10.01
N SER A 60 -11.16 5.84 11.23
CA SER A 60 -10.92 5.03 12.45
C SER A 60 -11.98 3.96 12.74
N LYS A 61 -13.21 4.12 12.26
CA LYS A 61 -14.26 3.08 12.37
C LYS A 61 -14.02 1.88 11.45
N ALA A 62 -13.49 2.11 10.25
CA ALA A 62 -13.18 1.08 9.27
C ALA A 62 -11.77 0.50 9.46
N HIS A 63 -10.84 1.32 9.97
CA HIS A 63 -9.46 0.95 10.30
C HIS A 63 -9.17 1.17 11.80
N PRO A 64 -9.81 0.38 12.69
CA PRO A 64 -9.68 0.56 14.13
C PRO A 64 -8.30 0.18 14.69
N ILE A 65 -7.52 -0.59 13.94
CA ILE A 65 -6.18 -1.05 14.32
C ILE A 65 -5.22 -0.73 13.18
N VAL A 66 -4.20 0.07 13.48
CA VAL A 66 -3.14 0.44 12.54
C VAL A 66 -1.77 0.28 13.21
N PRO A 67 -0.73 -0.16 12.50
CA PRO A 67 -0.76 -0.56 11.09
C PRO A 67 -1.43 -1.94 10.87
N HIS A 68 -2.04 -2.15 9.70
CA HIS A 68 -2.56 -3.46 9.28
C HIS A 68 -2.25 -3.74 7.81
N ALA A 69 -2.25 -5.02 7.43
CA ALA A 69 -1.91 -5.47 6.09
C ALA A 69 -3.14 -5.96 5.31
N HIS A 70 -3.16 -5.69 4.00
CA HIS A 70 -4.11 -6.21 3.02
C HIS A 70 -3.36 -7.03 1.98
N ASP A 71 -3.71 -8.31 1.84
CA ASP A 71 -3.19 -9.15 0.77
C ASP A 71 -3.89 -8.82 -0.55
N TRP A 72 -3.12 -8.69 -1.64
CA TRP A 72 -3.65 -8.36 -2.97
C TRP A 72 -4.26 -9.57 -3.71
N GLY A 73 -4.15 -10.77 -3.14
CA GLY A 73 -4.71 -12.00 -3.66
C GLY A 73 -5.96 -12.43 -2.88
N MET A 74 -7.13 -12.35 -3.55
CA MET A 74 -8.48 -12.72 -3.08
C MET A 74 -9.39 -11.58 -2.56
N ALA A 75 -9.48 -10.49 -3.32
CA ALA A 75 -10.69 -9.66 -3.34
C ALA A 75 -11.47 -9.88 -4.65
N LYS A 76 -11.94 -11.11 -4.89
CA LYS A 76 -13.04 -11.34 -5.84
C LYS A 76 -14.39 -11.44 -5.14
N ASP A 77 -14.45 -11.80 -3.86
CA ASP A 77 -15.76 -11.98 -3.20
C ASP A 77 -15.71 -11.56 -1.74
N LYS A 78 -15.86 -10.25 -1.50
CA LYS A 78 -16.76 -9.65 -0.49
C LYS A 78 -16.43 -8.16 -0.41
N GLY A 79 -17.40 -7.36 -0.84
CA GLY A 79 -17.24 -5.96 -1.15
C GLY A 79 -16.57 -5.15 -0.05
N ASN A 80 -15.56 -4.39 -0.44
CA ASN A 80 -15.61 -2.96 -0.24
C ASN A 80 -14.71 -2.26 -1.26
N SER A 81 -15.27 -1.25 -1.89
CA SER A 81 -14.63 -0.20 -2.68
C SER A 81 -13.28 0.21 -2.07
N GLY A 82 -12.18 0.36 -2.80
CA GLY A 82 -12.17 1.08 -4.06
C GLY A 82 -12.68 2.50 -3.85
N HIS A 83 -12.18 3.21 -2.83
CA HIS A 83 -12.32 4.65 -2.65
C HIS A 83 -10.93 5.26 -2.53
#